data_AF-A0AB40ACW8-F1
#
_entry.id   AF-A0AB40ACW8-F1
#
_cell.length_a   1.000
_cell.length_b   1.000
_cell.length_c   1.000
_cell.angle_alpha   90.00
_cell.angle_beta   90.00
_cell.angle_gamma   90.00
#
_symmetry.space_group_name_H-M   'P 1'
#
loop_
_entity.id
_entity.type
_entity.pdbx_description
1 polymer ?
#
loop_
_entity_poly.entity_id
_entity_poly.type
_entity_poly.pdbx_seq_one_letter_code
_entity_poly.pdbx_strand_id
1 'polypeptide(L)'
;MNSLVRRSARQLSLWRSYCVKHGGPEAASPGRPNYEEFIGRHQRQARCSIVVQVSSEKSYPELYNYCSRFGSILGAHHYCVRQDEALHYVLLEFATPDEAAAAIGAGVSNGDLSGVPVRSPFLWFRAAGGGRRSPKLAQANPSPQLLSLDGNRQVEQSHLLGLLRGAADIEEQVQLLHEHTRLNELGVRMRFLAALQVQQAIAGMFPAAQAQPFGSSVNGFGRMGCDLDLILRFDNDMGAKGSREAADPSRLVYHTKENLSNGRSQTQRHMECFGDMLHLFLPGVCHVRRILQARVPIIKYHHEHLDLEVDLSMSNLTGFYMSELLYMFGEMDPRVRPLTFSIRRWAQTCGLTNPSPGRWISNFSLTCLVMFFLQQLRQPILPTIGALAKAAEAGDARVTEDGINCSFARDVERLGFRSRNQSSLSELLLQFFEFYSQFDFHNRAISLNEGRPLSKPDHSAIYIVNPLEQLLNVSKNVSLEECERLRIEVRNAAWVLESEVENASPPESEGQERQELSWGLLNLFKHPEKAVIRPNMFFKPRMVEVSDLFEQKETTTGSNAPTTTVTYKSSSVRQQVQSIKAATRSELKQLRGSAPANSPKNRRSSR
;
A
#
# COMPACT_ATOMS: atom_id res chain seq x y z
N MET A 1 34.76 3.43 -12.75
CA MET A 1 34.16 3.09 -11.44
C MET A 1 34.91 1.89 -10.83
N ASN A 2 36.22 2.03 -10.58
CA ASN A 2 37.12 0.99 -10.04
C ASN A 2 37.61 1.35 -8.62
N SER A 3 36.72 1.90 -7.78
CA SER A 3 37.06 2.18 -6.38
C SER A 3 35.80 2.15 -5.50
N LEU A 4 35.16 0.98 -5.40
CA LEU A 4 34.53 0.63 -4.13
C LEU A 4 35.69 0.56 -3.13
N VAL A 5 35.69 1.50 -2.18
CA VAL A 5 36.80 1.85 -1.28
C VAL A 5 37.51 0.61 -0.72
N ARG A 6 38.85 0.62 -0.81
CA ARG A 6 39.74 -0.27 -0.05
C ARG A 6 39.51 -0.01 1.45
N ARG A 7 38.56 -0.70 2.07
CA ARG A 7 38.60 -0.92 3.52
C ARG A 7 39.81 -1.79 3.83
N SER A 8 40.52 -1.52 4.92
CA SER A 8 41.51 -2.49 5.41
C SER A 8 40.76 -3.77 5.75
N ALA A 9 41.34 -4.94 5.45
CA ALA A 9 40.72 -6.24 5.78
C ALA A 9 40.28 -6.33 7.27
N ARG A 10 40.91 -5.52 8.13
CA ARG A 10 40.63 -5.37 9.56
C ARG A 10 39.26 -4.75 9.87
N GLN A 11 38.81 -3.73 9.13
CA GLN A 11 37.50 -3.09 9.38
C GLN A 11 36.32 -3.97 8.92
N LEU A 12 36.46 -4.67 7.79
CA LEU A 12 35.47 -5.66 7.34
C LEU A 12 35.41 -6.87 8.28
N SER A 13 36.55 -7.28 8.84
CA SER A 13 36.63 -8.34 9.86
C SER A 13 35.91 -7.96 11.15
N LEU A 14 36.14 -6.74 11.66
CA LEU A 14 35.47 -6.21 12.86
C LEU A 14 33.96 -6.12 12.68
N TRP A 15 33.50 -5.60 11.53
CA TRP A 15 32.07 -5.55 11.19
C TRP A 15 31.44 -6.95 11.18
N ARG A 16 32.08 -7.92 10.52
CA ARG A 16 31.60 -9.32 10.49
C ARG A 16 31.54 -9.96 11.87
N SER A 17 32.53 -9.70 12.73
CA SER A 17 32.57 -10.24 14.09
C SER A 17 31.51 -9.65 15.02
N TYR A 18 31.08 -8.40 14.77
CA TYR A 18 30.10 -7.71 15.60
C TYR A 18 28.66 -7.96 15.12
N CYS A 19 28.46 -8.13 13.81
CA CYS A 19 27.14 -8.26 13.20
C CYS A 19 26.68 -9.70 12.93
N VAL A 20 27.54 -10.70 13.09
CA VAL A 20 27.20 -12.11 12.80
C VAL A 20 27.74 -13.03 13.89
N LYS A 21 26.86 -13.58 14.74
CA LYS A 21 27.17 -14.78 15.53
C LYS A 21 26.71 -16.00 14.75
N HIS A 22 27.63 -16.92 14.44
CA HIS A 22 27.37 -18.07 13.57
C HIS A 22 26.18 -18.93 14.04
N GLY A 23 25.13 -19.00 13.21
CA GLY A 23 24.06 -20.01 13.24
C GLY A 23 24.20 -20.99 12.07
N GLY A 24 23.86 -22.26 12.28
CA GLY A 24 24.09 -23.38 11.37
C GLY A 24 23.25 -23.39 10.08
N PRO A 25 23.51 -24.32 9.15
CA PRO A 25 22.93 -24.30 7.81
C PRO A 25 21.45 -24.75 7.82
N GLU A 26 20.60 -23.94 7.17
CA GLU A 26 19.18 -24.21 6.96
C GLU A 26 18.97 -25.13 5.73
N ALA A 27 18.00 -26.04 5.86
CA ALA A 27 17.69 -27.09 4.88
C ALA A 27 17.04 -26.54 3.60
N ALA A 28 17.26 -27.26 2.49
CA ALA A 28 16.76 -26.93 1.16
C ALA A 28 15.22 -26.78 1.11
N SER A 29 14.76 -25.69 0.52
CA SER A 29 13.36 -25.30 0.40
C SER A 29 12.62 -26.00 -0.76
N PRO A 30 11.28 -26.21 -0.64
CA PRO A 30 10.43 -26.64 -1.75
C PRO A 30 10.43 -25.59 -2.88
N GLY A 31 10.09 -26.00 -4.11
CA GLY A 31 10.11 -25.13 -5.30
C GLY A 31 9.49 -23.74 -5.09
N ARG A 32 10.14 -22.69 -5.59
CA ARG A 32 9.73 -21.29 -5.37
C ARG A 32 8.34 -21.04 -5.99
N PRO A 33 7.35 -20.55 -5.23
CA PRO A 33 6.00 -20.33 -5.74
C PRO A 33 5.98 -19.24 -6.82
N ASN A 34 5.42 -19.56 -7.98
CA ASN A 34 5.24 -18.63 -9.10
C ASN A 34 4.17 -17.57 -8.74
N TYR A 35 4.33 -16.32 -9.21
CA TYR A 35 3.37 -15.23 -9.00
C TYR A 35 1.95 -15.60 -9.47
N GLU A 36 1.80 -16.24 -10.62
CA GLU A 36 0.49 -16.66 -11.13
C GLU A 36 -0.18 -17.69 -10.21
N GLU A 37 0.60 -18.62 -9.64
CA GLU A 37 0.10 -19.58 -8.65
C GLU A 37 -0.31 -18.88 -7.35
N PHE A 38 0.48 -17.91 -6.88
CA PHE A 38 0.15 -17.08 -5.73
C PHE A 38 -1.19 -16.33 -5.95
N ILE A 39 -1.38 -15.68 -7.10
CA ILE A 39 -2.63 -14.98 -7.43
C ILE A 39 -3.80 -15.98 -7.53
N GLY A 40 -3.63 -17.08 -8.26
CA GLY A 40 -4.68 -18.09 -8.47
C GLY A 40 -5.12 -18.76 -7.17
N ARG A 41 -4.17 -19.07 -6.27
CA ARG A 41 -4.44 -19.62 -4.95
C ARG A 41 -5.34 -18.69 -4.13
N HIS A 42 -5.00 -17.41 -4.03
CA HIS A 42 -5.77 -16.46 -3.22
C HIS A 42 -7.12 -16.08 -3.86
N GLN A 43 -7.22 -16.05 -5.19
CA GLN A 43 -8.51 -15.93 -5.88
C GLN A 43 -9.43 -17.11 -5.56
N ARG A 44 -8.90 -18.33 -5.56
CA ARG A 44 -9.66 -19.52 -5.16
C ARG A 44 -10.10 -19.44 -3.70
N GLN A 45 -9.18 -19.11 -2.80
CA GLN A 45 -9.50 -18.95 -1.38
C GLN A 45 -10.61 -17.91 -1.15
N ALA A 46 -10.56 -16.77 -1.83
CA ALA A 46 -11.61 -15.76 -1.75
C ALA A 46 -12.97 -16.29 -2.20
N ARG A 47 -13.03 -17.09 -3.27
CA ARG A 47 -14.27 -17.74 -3.74
C ARG A 47 -14.79 -18.82 -2.78
N CYS A 48 -13.90 -19.43 -2.02
CA CYS A 48 -14.24 -20.38 -0.96
C CYS A 48 -14.54 -19.72 0.38
N SER A 49 -14.50 -18.37 0.49
CA SER A 49 -14.58 -17.69 1.79
C SER A 49 -15.86 -16.91 1.97
N ILE A 50 -16.34 -16.88 3.22
CA ILE A 50 -17.35 -15.92 3.71
C ILE A 50 -16.80 -15.13 4.89
N VAL A 51 -17.31 -13.93 5.10
CA VAL A 51 -17.01 -13.10 6.28
C VAL A 51 -18.29 -12.93 7.08
N VAL A 52 -18.23 -13.32 8.35
CA VAL A 52 -19.39 -13.30 9.23
C VAL A 52 -19.12 -12.39 10.42
N GLN A 53 -19.90 -11.32 10.55
CA GLN A 53 -19.92 -10.50 11.75
C GLN A 53 -20.51 -11.30 12.92
N VAL A 54 -19.84 -11.26 14.06
CA VAL A 54 -20.20 -11.96 15.29
C VAL A 54 -20.17 -11.00 16.48
N SER A 55 -20.77 -11.38 17.61
CA SER A 55 -20.74 -10.55 18.82
C SER A 55 -19.36 -10.52 19.50
N SER A 56 -18.59 -11.60 19.40
CA SER A 56 -17.22 -11.71 19.92
C SER A 56 -16.52 -12.93 19.34
N GLU A 57 -15.22 -13.09 19.59
CA GLU A 57 -14.47 -14.30 19.25
C GLU A 57 -15.07 -15.58 19.85
N LYS A 58 -15.78 -15.46 20.99
CA LYS A 58 -16.41 -16.58 21.71
C LYS A 58 -17.62 -17.16 20.96
N SER A 59 -18.15 -16.44 19.97
CA SER A 59 -19.24 -16.93 19.12
C SER A 59 -18.78 -17.97 18.09
N TYR A 60 -17.47 -18.15 17.90
CA TYR A 60 -16.93 -19.02 16.85
C TYR A 60 -17.39 -20.49 16.93
N PRO A 61 -17.44 -21.16 18.10
CA PRO A 61 -17.89 -22.55 18.14
C PRO A 61 -19.34 -22.73 17.66
N GLU A 62 -20.23 -21.80 17.99
CA GLU A 62 -21.61 -21.82 17.52
C GLU A 62 -21.69 -21.55 16.01
N LEU A 63 -20.96 -20.52 15.54
CA LEU A 63 -20.86 -20.20 14.13
C LEU A 63 -20.32 -21.38 13.30
N TYR A 64 -19.24 -22.02 13.75
CA TYR A 64 -18.65 -23.19 13.11
C TYR A 64 -19.70 -24.30 12.97
N ASN A 65 -20.33 -24.70 14.08
CA ASN A 65 -21.35 -25.76 14.07
C ASN A 65 -22.50 -25.45 13.12
N TYR A 66 -22.94 -24.19 13.06
CA TYR A 66 -23.98 -23.76 12.12
C TYR A 66 -23.50 -23.81 10.67
N CYS A 67 -22.30 -23.31 10.38
CA CYS A 67 -21.76 -23.23 9.02
C CYS A 67 -21.32 -24.60 8.48
N SER A 68 -20.92 -25.55 9.33
CA SER A 68 -20.52 -26.91 8.93
C SER A 68 -21.63 -27.70 8.21
N ARG A 69 -22.90 -27.28 8.31
CA ARG A 69 -24.00 -27.89 7.54
C ARG A 69 -23.98 -27.57 6.05
N PHE A 70 -23.24 -26.52 5.66
CA PHE A 70 -23.11 -26.10 4.26
C PHE A 70 -21.90 -26.70 3.56
N GLY A 71 -20.92 -27.19 4.32
CA GLY A 71 -19.68 -27.73 3.78
C GLY A 71 -18.57 -27.88 4.81
N SER A 72 -17.43 -28.41 4.37
CA SER A 72 -16.25 -28.57 5.21
C SER A 72 -15.51 -27.24 5.38
N ILE A 73 -15.29 -26.81 6.62
CA ILE A 73 -14.55 -25.58 6.95
C ILE A 73 -13.07 -25.93 7.13
N LEU A 74 -12.21 -25.40 6.26
CA LEU A 74 -10.76 -25.61 6.26
C LEU A 74 -10.03 -24.69 7.24
N GLY A 75 -10.56 -23.48 7.45
CA GLY A 75 -9.91 -22.47 8.27
C GLY A 75 -10.85 -21.37 8.71
N ALA A 76 -10.52 -20.75 9.85
CA ALA A 76 -11.28 -19.64 10.41
C ALA A 76 -10.35 -18.60 11.01
N HIS A 77 -10.52 -17.33 10.61
CA HIS A 77 -9.68 -16.23 11.04
C HIS A 77 -10.54 -15.14 11.68
N HIS A 78 -10.29 -14.83 12.94
CA HIS A 78 -10.95 -13.73 13.64
C HIS A 78 -10.17 -12.43 13.45
N TYR A 79 -10.88 -11.32 13.25
CA TYR A 79 -10.33 -9.97 13.20
C TYR A 79 -11.33 -8.93 13.72
N CYS A 80 -10.84 -7.74 14.06
CA CYS A 80 -11.66 -6.67 14.62
C CYS A 80 -11.54 -5.38 13.80
N VAL A 81 -12.67 -4.75 13.49
CA VAL A 81 -12.72 -3.38 12.96
C VAL A 81 -12.99 -2.42 14.11
N ARG A 82 -12.12 -1.44 14.31
CA ARG A 82 -12.15 -0.55 15.48
C ARG A 82 -12.61 0.85 15.06
N GLN A 83 -13.89 1.12 15.26
CA GLN A 83 -14.46 2.47 15.17
C GLN A 83 -14.73 2.96 16.61
N ASP A 84 -15.99 3.16 17.00
CA ASP A 84 -16.37 3.52 18.38
C ASP A 84 -16.36 2.31 19.32
N GLU A 85 -16.90 1.18 18.86
CA GLU A 85 -16.79 -0.13 19.50
C GLU A 85 -16.06 -1.11 18.56
N ALA A 86 -15.44 -2.14 19.14
CA ALA A 86 -14.79 -3.17 18.35
C ALA A 86 -15.84 -4.09 17.71
N LEU A 87 -15.94 -4.06 16.38
CA LEU A 87 -16.77 -4.98 15.62
C LEU A 87 -15.97 -6.25 15.31
N HIS A 88 -16.53 -7.40 15.67
CA HIS A 88 -15.87 -8.69 15.53
C HIS A 88 -16.32 -9.41 14.26
N TYR A 89 -15.36 -9.95 13.51
CA TYR A 89 -15.60 -10.69 12.28
C TYR A 89 -14.83 -12.01 12.28
N VAL A 90 -15.40 -13.03 11.64
CA VAL A 90 -14.74 -14.31 11.35
C VAL A 90 -14.79 -14.57 9.86
N LEU A 91 -13.62 -14.67 9.22
CA LEU A 91 -13.47 -15.17 7.86
C LEU A 91 -13.41 -16.70 7.91
N LEU A 92 -14.37 -17.37 7.27
CA LEU A 92 -14.44 -18.83 7.16
C LEU A 92 -14.06 -19.25 5.74
N GLU A 93 -13.11 -20.17 5.60
CA GLU A 93 -12.77 -20.81 4.33
C GLU A 93 -13.40 -22.20 4.26
N PHE A 94 -14.24 -22.43 3.25
CA PHE A 94 -14.79 -23.74 2.89
C PHE A 94 -13.85 -24.51 1.96
N ALA A 95 -14.07 -25.81 1.82
CA ALA A 95 -13.25 -26.66 0.95
C ALA A 95 -13.50 -26.35 -0.54
N THR A 96 -14.72 -25.94 -0.89
CA THR A 96 -15.09 -25.62 -2.28
C THR A 96 -15.87 -24.31 -2.42
N PRO A 97 -15.84 -23.66 -3.60
CA PRO A 97 -16.66 -22.48 -3.87
C PRO A 97 -18.16 -22.75 -3.75
N ASP A 98 -18.62 -23.96 -4.08
CA ASP A 98 -20.04 -24.32 -4.04
C ASP A 98 -20.57 -24.40 -2.60
N GLU A 99 -19.75 -24.89 -1.67
CA GLU A 99 -20.07 -24.89 -0.23
C GLU A 99 -20.19 -23.46 0.32
N ALA A 100 -19.25 -22.58 -0.05
CA ALA A 100 -19.33 -21.15 0.30
C ALA A 100 -20.56 -20.49 -0.32
N ALA A 101 -20.87 -20.78 -1.59
CA ALA A 101 -22.06 -20.29 -2.26
C ALA A 101 -23.36 -20.80 -1.62
N ALA A 102 -23.39 -22.05 -1.12
CA ALA A 102 -24.52 -22.60 -0.38
C ALA A 102 -24.75 -21.85 0.94
N ALA A 103 -23.68 -21.52 1.67
CA ALA A 103 -23.75 -20.71 2.89
C ALA A 103 -24.26 -19.28 2.60
N ILE A 104 -23.77 -18.64 1.54
CA ILE A 104 -24.24 -17.31 1.09
C ILE A 104 -25.72 -17.39 0.66
N GLY A 105 -26.10 -18.41 -0.10
CA GLY A 105 -27.46 -18.61 -0.61
C GLY A 105 -28.50 -18.88 0.47
N ALA A 106 -28.08 -19.43 1.61
CA ALA A 106 -28.93 -19.59 2.79
C ALA A 106 -29.10 -18.29 3.61
N GLY A 107 -28.37 -17.23 3.28
CA GLY A 107 -28.50 -15.92 3.89
C GLY A 107 -29.90 -15.31 3.67
N VAL A 108 -30.41 -14.63 4.69
CA VAL A 108 -31.73 -13.97 4.65
C VAL A 108 -31.57 -12.46 4.76
N SER A 109 -32.37 -11.71 3.98
CA SER A 109 -32.46 -10.26 4.12
C SER A 109 -33.03 -9.90 5.50
N ASN A 110 -32.52 -8.82 6.10
CA ASN A 110 -33.11 -8.32 7.34
C ASN A 110 -34.38 -7.52 7.01
N GLY A 111 -35.56 -8.05 7.33
CA GLY A 111 -36.84 -7.40 7.07
C GLY A 111 -37.01 -6.05 7.80
N ASP A 112 -36.25 -5.84 8.87
CA ASP A 112 -36.30 -4.61 9.68
C ASP A 112 -35.37 -3.50 9.16
N LEU A 113 -34.44 -3.80 8.24
CA LEU A 113 -33.54 -2.82 7.64
C LEU A 113 -34.03 -2.44 6.24
N SER A 114 -34.25 -1.16 5.98
CA SER A 114 -34.63 -0.60 4.67
C SER A 114 -33.46 -0.52 3.68
N GLY A 115 -32.61 -1.56 3.62
CA GLY A 115 -31.39 -1.60 2.82
C GLY A 115 -31.57 -2.20 1.42
N VAL A 116 -30.55 -2.04 0.57
CA VAL A 116 -30.51 -2.69 -0.75
C VAL A 116 -30.25 -4.20 -0.57
N PRO A 117 -31.08 -5.10 -1.13
CA PRO A 117 -30.98 -6.54 -0.90
C PRO A 117 -29.90 -7.20 -1.77
N VAL A 118 -28.63 -6.82 -1.56
CA VAL A 118 -27.49 -7.40 -2.28
C VAL A 118 -27.03 -8.69 -1.60
N ARG A 119 -26.91 -9.77 -2.38
CA ARG A 119 -26.26 -11.00 -1.93
C ARG A 119 -24.75 -10.81 -1.95
N SER A 120 -24.09 -11.06 -0.82
CA SER A 120 -22.66 -10.85 -0.68
C SER A 120 -22.05 -11.89 0.27
N PRO A 121 -20.72 -12.11 0.22
CA PRO A 121 -20.03 -12.97 1.18
C PRO A 121 -19.95 -12.37 2.59
N PHE A 122 -20.40 -11.13 2.79
CA PHE A 122 -20.49 -10.46 4.09
C PHE A 122 -21.84 -10.71 4.72
N LEU A 123 -21.83 -11.40 5.85
CA LEU A 123 -23.01 -11.89 6.56
C LEU A 123 -22.95 -11.45 8.03
N TRP A 124 -24.08 -11.49 8.72
CA TRP A 124 -24.15 -11.31 10.17
C TRP A 124 -24.77 -12.55 10.81
N PHE A 125 -24.09 -13.10 11.81
CA PHE A 125 -24.61 -14.19 12.63
C PHE A 125 -25.49 -13.64 13.77
N ARG A 126 -26.80 -13.88 13.66
CA ARG A 126 -27.79 -13.47 14.67
C ARG A 126 -27.80 -14.45 15.84
N ALA A 127 -27.97 -13.94 17.06
CA ALA A 127 -28.27 -14.79 18.21
C ALA A 127 -29.58 -15.56 17.97
N ALA A 128 -29.63 -16.83 18.36
CA ALA A 128 -30.86 -17.60 18.32
C ALA A 128 -31.92 -16.89 19.17
N GLY A 129 -33.04 -16.47 18.55
CA GLY A 129 -34.14 -15.81 19.25
C GLY A 129 -34.58 -16.64 20.46
N GLY A 130 -34.68 -16.00 21.62
CA GLY A 130 -35.03 -16.63 22.89
C GLY A 130 -36.36 -17.39 22.77
N GLY A 131 -36.30 -18.72 22.63
CA GLY A 131 -37.49 -19.54 22.48
C GLY A 131 -37.26 -20.99 22.10
N ARG A 132 -36.10 -21.33 21.51
CA ARG A 132 -35.68 -22.73 21.34
C ARG A 132 -34.27 -22.90 21.86
N ARG A 133 -34.13 -23.65 22.97
CA ARG A 133 -32.83 -24.18 23.39
C ARG A 133 -32.22 -24.88 22.18
N SER A 134 -31.03 -24.45 21.78
CA SER A 134 -30.18 -25.21 20.88
C SER A 134 -30.09 -26.65 21.41
N PRO A 135 -30.19 -27.68 20.56
CA PRO A 135 -29.96 -29.05 21.00
C PRO A 135 -28.61 -29.08 21.71
N LYS A 136 -28.54 -29.68 22.91
CA LYS A 136 -27.25 -29.92 23.57
C LYS A 136 -26.36 -30.66 22.57
N LEU A 137 -25.32 -30.00 22.07
CA LEU A 137 -24.34 -30.62 21.19
C LEU A 137 -23.72 -31.79 21.95
N ALA A 138 -23.86 -32.98 21.39
CA ALA A 138 -23.11 -34.15 21.83
C ALA A 138 -21.62 -33.79 21.72
N GLN A 139 -20.92 -33.83 22.85
CA GLN A 139 -19.46 -33.71 22.91
C GLN A 139 -18.83 -34.90 22.19
N ALA A 140 -18.48 -34.72 20.92
CA ALA A 140 -17.66 -35.68 20.18
C ALA A 140 -17.00 -34.98 18.99
N ASN A 141 -16.21 -33.94 19.25
CA ASN A 141 -15.16 -33.41 18.36
C ASN A 141 -14.27 -32.47 19.18
N PRO A 142 -12.96 -32.32 18.84
CA PRO A 142 -12.18 -31.22 19.40
C PRO A 142 -12.91 -29.90 19.09
N SER A 143 -12.98 -29.01 20.08
CA SER A 143 -13.56 -27.68 19.88
C SER A 143 -12.89 -27.01 18.68
N PRO A 144 -13.65 -26.48 17.70
CA PRO A 144 -13.05 -25.83 16.54
C PRO A 144 -12.17 -24.68 17.02
N GLN A 145 -10.98 -24.54 16.44
CA GLN A 145 -10.02 -23.48 16.78
C GLN A 145 -9.95 -22.41 15.69
N LEU A 146 -9.73 -21.17 16.12
CA LEU A 146 -9.42 -20.05 15.22
C LEU A 146 -7.93 -20.11 14.85
N LEU A 147 -7.62 -19.98 13.57
CA LEU A 147 -6.25 -19.92 13.06
C LEU A 147 -5.55 -18.60 13.42
N SER A 148 -6.34 -17.54 13.62
CA SER A 148 -5.83 -16.25 14.11
C SER A 148 -6.90 -15.55 14.94
N LEU A 149 -6.46 -14.88 16.00
CA LEU A 149 -7.29 -14.02 16.83
C LEU A 149 -6.86 -12.57 16.63
N ASP A 150 -7.80 -11.71 16.21
CA ASP A 150 -7.53 -10.28 15.98
C ASP A 150 -6.42 -10.07 14.93
N GLY A 151 -6.48 -10.87 13.86
CA GLY A 151 -5.39 -11.05 12.90
C GLY A 151 -5.10 -9.84 12.02
N ASN A 152 -5.94 -8.80 12.04
CA ASN A 152 -5.66 -7.53 11.34
C ASN A 152 -4.96 -6.50 12.24
N ARG A 153 -4.72 -6.80 13.52
CA ARG A 153 -4.04 -5.90 14.44
C ARG A 153 -2.60 -5.64 14.00
N GLN A 154 -2.28 -4.37 13.79
CA GLN A 154 -0.91 -3.95 13.55
C GLN A 154 -0.11 -4.04 14.86
N VAL A 155 1.16 -4.44 14.76
CA VAL A 155 2.04 -4.50 15.93
C VAL A 155 2.21 -3.10 16.52
N GLU A 156 1.97 -2.99 17.82
CA GLU A 156 2.15 -1.74 18.57
C GLU A 156 3.61 -1.27 18.49
N GLN A 157 3.79 0.04 18.29
CA GLN A 157 5.12 0.63 18.12
C GLN A 157 6.05 0.33 19.30
N SER A 158 5.56 0.41 20.53
CA SER A 158 6.32 0.12 21.75
C SER A 158 6.76 -1.34 21.82
N HIS A 159 5.88 -2.28 21.45
CA HIS A 159 6.19 -3.70 21.42
C HIS A 159 7.23 -4.01 20.34
N LEU A 160 7.08 -3.48 19.13
CA LEU A 160 8.07 -3.63 18.05
C LEU A 160 9.44 -3.13 18.48
N LEU A 161 9.52 -1.94 19.08
CA LEU A 161 10.80 -1.40 19.57
C LEU A 161 11.41 -2.28 20.68
N GLY A 162 10.57 -2.90 21.52
CA GLY A 162 11.00 -3.88 22.52
C GLY A 162 11.61 -5.15 21.90
N LEU A 163 10.95 -5.71 20.88
CA LEU A 163 11.45 -6.86 20.12
C LEU A 163 12.81 -6.57 19.48
N LEU A 164 12.92 -5.43 18.79
CA LEU A 164 14.18 -5.02 18.15
C LEU A 164 15.30 -4.76 19.16
N ARG A 165 14.97 -4.28 20.36
CA ARG A 165 15.97 -4.08 21.42
C ARG A 165 16.51 -5.41 21.95
N GLY A 166 15.67 -6.44 22.00
CA GLY A 166 16.00 -7.78 22.49
C GLY A 166 16.75 -8.66 21.49
N ALA A 167 16.91 -8.24 20.24
CA ALA A 167 17.64 -8.96 19.21
C ALA A 167 19.14 -9.14 19.56
N ALA A 168 19.79 -10.15 18.97
CA ALA A 168 21.19 -10.47 19.19
C ALA A 168 22.15 -9.61 18.36
N ASP A 169 21.76 -9.26 17.14
CA ASP A 169 22.52 -8.42 16.20
C ASP A 169 21.57 -7.64 15.24
N ILE A 170 22.15 -6.80 14.37
CA ILE A 170 21.40 -6.00 13.39
C ILE A 170 20.69 -6.90 12.36
N GLU A 171 21.24 -8.08 12.07
CA GLU A 171 20.64 -9.05 11.14
C GLU A 171 19.26 -9.48 11.66
N GLU A 172 19.22 -9.90 12.93
CA GLU A 172 17.99 -10.31 13.60
C GLU A 172 17.01 -9.14 13.75
N GLN A 173 17.49 -7.91 14.03
CA GLN A 173 16.62 -6.72 14.04
C GLN A 173 15.93 -6.50 12.68
N VAL A 174 16.66 -6.63 11.57
CA VAL A 174 16.10 -6.48 10.21
C VAL A 174 15.06 -7.57 9.92
N GLN A 175 15.34 -8.81 10.32
CA GLN A 175 14.41 -9.93 10.16
C GLN A 175 13.15 -9.74 11.00
N LEU A 176 13.28 -9.45 12.29
CA LEU A 176 12.15 -9.21 13.20
C LEU A 176 11.28 -8.06 12.72
N LEU A 177 11.88 -6.95 12.26
CA LEU A 177 11.13 -5.83 11.68
C LEU A 177 10.28 -6.27 10.49
N HIS A 178 10.86 -7.02 9.56
CA HIS A 178 10.16 -7.53 8.39
C HIS A 178 9.04 -8.49 8.77
N GLU A 179 9.32 -9.49 9.61
CA GLU A 179 8.36 -10.53 10.01
C GLU A 179 7.13 -9.95 10.73
N HIS A 180 7.34 -8.96 11.59
CA HIS A 180 6.28 -8.38 12.43
C HIS A 180 5.51 -7.24 11.75
N THR A 181 5.98 -6.74 10.60
CA THR A 181 5.33 -5.63 9.89
C THR A 181 4.81 -6.00 8.50
N ARG A 182 5.30 -7.09 7.89
CA ARG A 182 4.81 -7.57 6.58
C ARG A 182 3.32 -7.90 6.63
N LEU A 183 2.68 -7.79 5.47
CA LEU A 183 1.31 -8.22 5.28
C LEU A 183 1.20 -9.72 5.59
N ASN A 184 0.30 -10.08 6.50
CA ASN A 184 0.07 -11.47 6.90
C ASN A 184 -0.99 -12.15 6.01
N GLU A 185 -1.12 -13.47 6.14
CA GLU A 185 -2.05 -14.30 5.35
C GLU A 185 -3.49 -13.80 5.40
N LEU A 186 -3.99 -13.39 6.58
CA LEU A 186 -5.33 -12.84 6.70
C LEU A 186 -5.47 -11.53 5.93
N GLY A 187 -4.50 -10.63 6.06
CA GLY A 187 -4.46 -9.35 5.34
C GLY A 187 -4.46 -9.54 3.81
N VAL A 188 -3.77 -10.57 3.30
CA VAL A 188 -3.82 -10.94 1.87
C VAL A 188 -5.22 -11.44 1.51
N ARG A 189 -5.77 -12.40 2.27
CA ARG A 189 -7.11 -12.96 2.02
C ARG A 189 -8.21 -11.91 1.98
N MET A 190 -8.19 -10.96 2.91
CA MET A 190 -9.14 -9.84 2.96
C MET A 190 -9.09 -8.98 1.69
N ARG A 191 -7.89 -8.72 1.15
CA ARG A 191 -7.71 -7.96 -0.10
C ARG A 191 -8.26 -8.69 -1.32
N PHE A 192 -8.05 -9.99 -1.40
CA PHE A 192 -8.63 -10.80 -2.47
C PHE A 192 -10.15 -10.94 -2.34
N LEU A 193 -10.71 -10.91 -1.12
CA LEU A 193 -12.15 -10.88 -0.91
C LEU A 193 -12.78 -9.55 -1.35
N ALA A 194 -12.14 -8.42 -1.03
CA ALA A 194 -12.55 -7.10 -1.53
C ALA A 194 -12.53 -7.06 -3.07
N ALA A 195 -11.46 -7.58 -3.69
CA ALA A 195 -11.37 -7.72 -5.14
C ALA A 195 -12.52 -8.58 -5.70
N LEU A 196 -12.80 -9.74 -5.08
CA LEU A 196 -13.89 -10.61 -5.50
C LEU A 196 -15.26 -9.92 -5.42
N GLN A 197 -15.51 -9.11 -4.40
CA GLN A 197 -16.76 -8.34 -4.28
C GLN A 197 -16.95 -7.38 -5.46
N VAL A 198 -15.90 -6.63 -5.84
CA VAL A 198 -15.92 -5.74 -7.02
C VAL A 198 -16.15 -6.53 -8.30
N GLN A 199 -15.49 -7.69 -8.45
CA GLN A 199 -15.65 -8.55 -9.62
C GLN A 199 -17.10 -9.07 -9.74
N GLN A 200 -17.66 -9.59 -8.64
CA GLN A 200 -19.01 -10.16 -8.61
C GLN A 200 -20.10 -9.11 -8.87
N ALA A 201 -19.88 -7.85 -8.48
CA ALA A 201 -20.82 -6.76 -8.70
C ALA A 201 -21.17 -6.56 -10.19
N ILE A 202 -20.25 -6.90 -11.09
CA ILE A 202 -20.40 -6.67 -12.54
C ILE A 202 -20.46 -7.96 -13.37
N ALA A 203 -20.29 -9.12 -12.74
CA ALA A 203 -20.17 -10.41 -13.42
C ALA A 203 -21.42 -10.80 -14.23
N GLY A 204 -22.60 -10.28 -13.87
CA GLY A 204 -23.83 -10.53 -14.62
C GLY A 204 -23.81 -9.95 -16.05
N MET A 205 -23.25 -8.75 -16.21
CA MET A 205 -23.10 -8.10 -17.52
C MET A 205 -21.76 -8.42 -18.18
N PHE A 206 -20.71 -8.63 -17.38
CA PHE A 206 -19.37 -8.96 -17.84
C PHE A 206 -18.91 -10.27 -17.18
N PRO A 207 -19.31 -11.44 -17.68
CA PRO A 207 -18.97 -12.74 -17.07
C PRO A 207 -17.47 -13.03 -17.01
N ALA A 208 -16.69 -12.40 -17.89
CA ALA A 208 -15.23 -12.50 -17.94
C ALA A 208 -14.52 -11.40 -17.15
N ALA A 209 -15.24 -10.55 -16.42
CA ALA A 209 -14.62 -9.48 -15.66
C ALA A 209 -13.68 -10.01 -14.58
N GLN A 210 -12.60 -9.28 -14.36
CA GLN A 210 -11.61 -9.58 -13.34
C GLN A 210 -11.26 -8.31 -12.57
N ALA A 211 -11.39 -8.38 -11.25
CA ALA A 211 -10.81 -7.41 -10.35
C ALA A 211 -9.63 -8.08 -9.65
N GLN A 212 -8.43 -7.51 -9.78
CA GLN A 212 -7.22 -8.11 -9.22
C GLN A 212 -6.43 -7.11 -8.37
N PRO A 213 -5.94 -7.53 -7.19
CA PRO A 213 -4.99 -6.74 -6.43
C PRO A 213 -3.69 -6.53 -7.19
N PHE A 214 -3.13 -5.33 -7.10
CA PHE A 214 -1.76 -5.02 -7.49
C PHE A 214 -1.09 -4.16 -6.41
N GLY A 215 0.11 -3.66 -6.70
CA GLY A 215 0.85 -2.79 -5.79
C GLY A 215 1.32 -3.53 -4.54
N SER A 216 1.28 -2.86 -3.39
CA SER A 216 1.79 -3.41 -2.12
C SER A 216 1.08 -4.69 -1.68
N SER A 217 -0.13 -4.94 -2.16
CA SER A 217 -0.92 -6.11 -1.78
C SER A 217 -0.30 -7.43 -2.25
N VAL A 218 0.47 -7.41 -3.35
CA VAL A 218 0.94 -8.63 -4.03
C VAL A 218 2.40 -8.57 -4.47
N ASN A 219 3.05 -7.40 -4.41
CA ASN A 219 4.44 -7.24 -4.85
C ASN A 219 5.49 -7.78 -3.86
N GLY A 220 5.07 -8.34 -2.72
CA GLY A 220 5.97 -8.85 -1.68
C GLY A 220 6.58 -7.79 -0.74
N PHE A 221 6.20 -6.52 -0.90
CA PHE A 221 6.66 -5.39 -0.07
C PHE A 221 5.51 -4.70 0.69
N GLY A 222 4.37 -5.37 0.83
CA GLY A 222 3.22 -4.89 1.60
C GLY A 222 3.43 -5.01 3.09
N ARG A 223 3.07 -3.95 3.83
CA ARG A 223 3.00 -3.96 5.30
C ARG A 223 1.57 -4.03 5.76
N MET A 224 1.31 -4.50 6.99
CA MET A 224 -0.02 -4.39 7.57
C MET A 224 -0.50 -2.93 7.54
N GLY A 225 -1.76 -2.72 7.15
CA GLY A 225 -2.36 -1.39 6.99
C GLY A 225 -2.00 -0.66 5.69
N CYS A 226 -1.36 -1.28 4.70
CA CYS A 226 -1.21 -0.65 3.38
C CYS A 226 -2.52 -0.62 2.59
N ASP A 227 -2.66 0.35 1.69
CA ASP A 227 -3.81 0.45 0.79
C ASP A 227 -3.91 -0.80 -0.12
N LEU A 228 -5.13 -1.04 -0.61
CA LEU A 228 -5.44 -2.05 -1.62
C LEU A 228 -5.61 -1.37 -2.98
N ASP A 229 -4.63 -1.52 -3.86
CA ASP A 229 -4.77 -1.14 -5.26
C ASP A 229 -5.46 -2.26 -6.07
N LEU A 230 -6.54 -1.94 -6.77
CA LEU A 230 -7.28 -2.86 -7.64
C LEU A 230 -7.25 -2.41 -9.09
N ILE A 231 -7.04 -3.38 -9.98
CA ILE A 231 -7.30 -3.20 -11.41
C ILE A 231 -8.56 -3.98 -11.80
N LEU A 232 -9.46 -3.33 -12.56
CA LEU A 232 -10.68 -3.91 -13.08
C LEU A 232 -10.64 -4.00 -14.60
N ARG A 233 -10.89 -5.20 -15.12
CA ARG A 233 -11.03 -5.50 -16.55
C ARG A 233 -12.34 -6.21 -16.81
N PHE A 234 -12.87 -6.07 -18.02
CA PHE A 234 -14.11 -6.75 -18.45
C PHE A 234 -13.86 -8.09 -19.12
N ASP A 235 -12.61 -8.37 -19.45
CA ASP A 235 -12.14 -9.55 -20.13
C ASP A 235 -11.16 -10.33 -19.26
N ASN A 236 -10.93 -11.58 -19.67
CA ASN A 236 -9.91 -12.43 -19.06
C ASN A 236 -8.48 -12.05 -19.49
N ASP A 237 -8.36 -11.07 -20.38
CA ASP A 237 -7.09 -10.66 -20.94
C ASP A 237 -6.55 -9.44 -20.19
N MET A 238 -5.53 -9.66 -19.36
CA MET A 238 -4.79 -8.58 -18.72
C MET A 238 -3.77 -7.92 -19.67
N GLY A 239 -3.75 -8.25 -20.96
CA GLY A 239 -2.70 -7.87 -21.91
C GLY A 239 -1.75 -9.03 -22.25
N ALA A 240 -2.13 -10.26 -21.90
CA ALA A 240 -1.44 -11.48 -22.29
C ALA A 240 -1.91 -11.89 -23.68
N LYS A 241 -1.02 -11.78 -24.67
CA LYS A 241 -1.25 -12.36 -26.00
C LYS A 241 -1.12 -13.88 -25.93
N GLY A 242 -2.06 -14.53 -25.26
CA GLY A 242 -2.20 -15.98 -25.32
C GLY A 242 -2.56 -16.37 -26.74
N SER A 243 -1.77 -17.27 -27.31
CA SER A 243 -2.10 -18.08 -28.49
C SER A 243 -3.36 -18.90 -28.21
N ARG A 244 -4.52 -18.25 -28.22
CA ARG A 244 -5.76 -18.96 -28.55
C ARG A 244 -5.60 -19.31 -30.02
N GLU A 245 -5.02 -20.50 -30.28
CA GLU A 245 -5.35 -21.25 -31.47
C GLU A 245 -6.87 -21.28 -31.50
N ALA A 246 -7.43 -20.42 -32.34
CA ALA A 246 -8.86 -20.24 -32.40
C ALA A 246 -9.44 -21.59 -32.83
N ALA A 247 -10.09 -22.29 -31.90
CA ALA A 247 -11.20 -23.15 -32.26
C ALA A 247 -12.07 -22.34 -33.23
N ASP A 248 -12.51 -22.99 -34.32
CA ASP A 248 -13.17 -22.36 -35.47
C ASP A 248 -14.00 -21.13 -35.04
N PRO A 249 -13.54 -19.91 -35.34
CA PRO A 249 -14.09 -18.71 -34.71
C PRO A 249 -15.57 -18.62 -35.04
N SER A 250 -16.40 -18.63 -34.00
CA SER A 250 -17.85 -18.52 -34.16
C SER A 250 -18.19 -17.31 -35.04
N ARG A 251 -19.01 -17.53 -36.07
CA ARG A 251 -19.52 -16.47 -36.93
C ARG A 251 -20.58 -15.60 -36.23
N LEU A 252 -21.02 -16.01 -35.04
CA LEU A 252 -21.94 -15.24 -34.20
C LEU A 252 -21.13 -14.24 -33.37
N VAL A 253 -21.27 -12.95 -33.68
CA VAL A 253 -20.62 -11.84 -33.00
C VAL A 253 -21.68 -11.06 -32.22
N TYR A 254 -21.41 -10.77 -30.95
CA TYR A 254 -22.30 -9.92 -30.15
C TYR A 254 -22.37 -8.50 -30.73
N HIS A 255 -23.57 -7.91 -30.73
CA HIS A 255 -23.69 -6.47 -30.98
C HIS A 255 -22.99 -5.71 -29.84
N THR A 256 -21.92 -4.99 -30.18
CA THR A 256 -21.19 -4.15 -29.23
C THR A 256 -21.58 -2.69 -29.43
N LYS A 257 -21.68 -1.96 -28.31
CA LYS A 257 -21.92 -0.52 -28.37
C LYS A 257 -20.64 0.17 -28.81
N GLU A 258 -20.70 0.88 -29.92
CA GLU A 258 -19.56 1.62 -30.46
C GLU A 258 -19.21 2.83 -29.58
N ASN A 259 -17.92 3.04 -29.36
CA ASN A 259 -17.41 4.08 -28.49
C ASN A 259 -17.01 5.31 -29.32
N LEU A 260 -17.80 6.37 -29.19
CA LEU A 260 -17.63 7.61 -29.98
C LEU A 260 -16.60 8.59 -29.38
N SER A 261 -15.96 8.24 -28.26
CA SER A 261 -15.01 9.12 -27.55
C SER A 261 -13.60 8.53 -27.54
N ASN A 262 -12.60 9.36 -27.24
CA ASN A 262 -11.25 8.86 -26.93
C ASN A 262 -11.32 7.83 -25.77
N GLY A 263 -10.42 6.84 -25.77
CA GLY A 263 -10.43 5.74 -24.79
C GLY A 263 -10.38 6.21 -23.34
N ARG A 264 -9.70 7.34 -23.08
CA ARG A 264 -9.64 7.95 -21.74
C ARG A 264 -10.99 8.45 -21.25
N SER A 265 -11.71 9.22 -22.05
CA SER A 265 -13.04 9.76 -21.71
C SER A 265 -14.05 8.63 -21.50
N GLN A 266 -13.90 7.54 -22.25
CA GLN A 266 -14.69 6.34 -22.02
C GLN A 266 -14.37 5.72 -20.66
N THR A 267 -13.10 5.47 -20.34
CA THR A 267 -12.67 4.92 -19.05
C THR A 267 -13.18 5.79 -17.89
N GLN A 268 -13.12 7.12 -18.02
CA GLN A 268 -13.66 8.04 -17.01
C GLN A 268 -15.16 7.84 -16.80
N ARG A 269 -15.95 7.73 -17.87
CA ARG A 269 -17.40 7.48 -17.79
C ARG A 269 -17.74 6.13 -17.20
N HIS A 270 -17.03 5.07 -17.59
CA HIS A 270 -17.20 3.74 -16.98
C HIS A 270 -16.90 3.78 -15.48
N MET A 271 -15.80 4.41 -15.09
CA MET A 271 -15.42 4.59 -13.69
C MET A 271 -16.42 5.45 -12.91
N GLU A 272 -17.04 6.45 -13.53
CA GLU A 272 -18.11 7.23 -12.90
C GLU A 272 -19.30 6.33 -12.54
N CYS A 273 -19.80 5.53 -13.50
CA CYS A 273 -20.88 4.58 -13.28
C CYS A 273 -20.51 3.52 -12.23
N PHE A 274 -19.29 2.98 -12.26
CA PHE A 274 -18.85 2.03 -11.24
C PHE A 274 -18.75 2.67 -9.87
N GLY A 275 -18.27 3.91 -9.79
CA GLY A 275 -18.22 4.63 -8.53
C GLY A 275 -19.62 4.79 -7.91
N ASP A 276 -20.67 4.98 -8.71
CA ASP A 276 -22.05 5.00 -8.21
C ASP A 276 -22.53 3.62 -7.78
N MET A 277 -22.28 2.58 -8.59
CA MET A 277 -22.63 1.20 -8.25
C MET A 277 -21.99 0.74 -6.94
N LEU A 278 -20.69 1.01 -6.76
CA LEU A 278 -19.94 0.70 -5.53
C LEU A 278 -20.56 1.41 -4.33
N HIS A 279 -20.78 2.73 -4.44
CA HIS A 279 -21.32 3.56 -3.36
C HIS A 279 -22.74 3.15 -2.97
N LEU A 280 -23.61 2.88 -3.95
CA LEU A 280 -25.05 2.74 -3.71
C LEU A 280 -25.46 1.30 -3.38
N PHE A 281 -24.72 0.30 -3.83
CA PHE A 281 -25.17 -1.09 -3.78
C PHE A 281 -24.25 -2.04 -3.01
N LEU A 282 -22.94 -1.79 -2.91
CA LEU A 282 -22.05 -2.76 -2.28
C LEU A 282 -21.97 -2.57 -0.75
N PRO A 283 -22.27 -3.62 0.03
CA PRO A 283 -22.20 -3.52 1.49
C PRO A 283 -20.76 -3.29 1.96
N GLY A 284 -20.61 -2.44 2.97
CA GLY A 284 -19.32 -2.07 3.56
C GLY A 284 -18.55 -1.03 2.75
N VAL A 285 -18.97 -0.64 1.55
CA VAL A 285 -18.30 0.41 0.78
C VAL A 285 -18.79 1.79 1.22
N CYS A 286 -17.87 2.61 1.75
CA CYS A 286 -18.16 3.98 2.17
C CYS A 286 -17.04 4.95 1.75
N HIS A 287 -17.24 6.25 2.00
CA HIS A 287 -16.28 7.32 1.67
C HIS A 287 -15.79 7.34 0.20
N VAL A 288 -16.67 7.00 -0.75
CA VAL A 288 -16.31 6.91 -2.17
C VAL A 288 -15.95 8.27 -2.76
N ARG A 289 -14.74 8.39 -3.30
CA ARG A 289 -14.20 9.58 -3.99
C ARG A 289 -13.76 9.23 -5.40
N ARG A 290 -14.29 9.95 -6.39
CA ARG A 290 -13.98 9.75 -7.81
C ARG A 290 -12.91 10.75 -8.26
N ILE A 291 -11.69 10.30 -8.49
CA ILE A 291 -10.55 11.12 -8.95
C ILE A 291 -10.30 10.82 -10.43
N LEU A 292 -11.25 11.23 -11.28
CA LEU A 292 -11.27 10.81 -12.68
C LEU A 292 -10.31 11.62 -13.57
N GLN A 293 -9.89 12.81 -13.13
CA GLN A 293 -9.04 13.71 -13.93
C GLN A 293 -7.54 13.47 -13.77
N ALA A 294 -7.13 12.64 -12.80
CA ALA A 294 -5.72 12.25 -12.62
C ALA A 294 -5.19 11.45 -13.82
N ARG A 295 -3.86 11.40 -14.01
CA ARG A 295 -3.22 10.67 -15.13
C ARG A 295 -3.79 9.26 -15.28
N VAL A 296 -3.94 8.53 -14.18
CA VAL A 296 -4.73 7.31 -14.09
C VAL A 296 -6.02 7.66 -13.35
N PRO A 297 -7.22 7.57 -13.98
CA PRO A 297 -8.49 7.72 -13.28
C PRO A 297 -8.64 6.68 -12.17
N ILE A 298 -8.98 7.12 -10.95
CA ILE A 298 -9.06 6.25 -9.76
C ILE A 298 -10.37 6.53 -9.02
N ILE A 299 -10.98 5.47 -8.48
CA ILE A 299 -12.03 5.57 -7.46
C ILE A 299 -11.39 5.14 -6.14
N LYS A 300 -11.38 6.02 -5.14
CA LYS A 300 -10.94 5.72 -3.78
C LYS A 300 -12.16 5.44 -2.90
N TYR A 301 -12.11 4.44 -2.04
CA TYR A 301 -13.15 4.18 -1.05
C TYR A 301 -12.61 3.44 0.16
N HIS A 302 -13.34 3.50 1.27
CA HIS A 302 -13.07 2.68 2.45
C HIS A 302 -14.00 1.47 2.47
N HIS A 303 -13.47 0.27 2.68
CA HIS A 303 -14.25 -0.95 2.87
C HIS A 303 -14.38 -1.27 4.37
N GLU A 304 -15.45 -0.80 4.98
CA GLU A 304 -15.73 -0.84 6.41
C GLU A 304 -15.58 -2.24 7.03
N HIS A 305 -16.20 -3.28 6.45
CA HIS A 305 -16.15 -4.63 7.06
C HIS A 305 -14.78 -5.29 7.00
N LEU A 306 -13.85 -4.76 6.19
CA LEU A 306 -12.49 -5.28 6.03
C LEU A 306 -11.44 -4.30 6.57
N ASP A 307 -11.84 -3.07 6.92
CA ASP A 307 -10.95 -1.99 7.34
C ASP A 307 -9.82 -1.73 6.32
N LEU A 308 -10.19 -1.54 5.05
CA LEU A 308 -9.24 -1.33 3.95
C LEU A 308 -9.54 -0.04 3.19
N GLU A 309 -8.52 0.79 2.98
CA GLU A 309 -8.53 1.81 1.93
C GLU A 309 -8.29 1.15 0.57
N VAL A 310 -9.16 1.42 -0.40
CA VAL A 310 -9.13 0.79 -1.73
C VAL A 310 -9.04 1.82 -2.84
N ASP A 311 -8.07 1.65 -3.72
CA ASP A 311 -7.85 2.42 -4.93
C ASP A 311 -8.18 1.57 -6.16
N LEU A 312 -9.35 1.78 -6.77
CA LEU A 312 -9.78 1.06 -7.97
C LEU A 312 -9.40 1.83 -9.24
N SER A 313 -8.82 1.14 -10.22
CA SER A 313 -8.47 1.66 -11.54
C SER A 313 -8.83 0.67 -12.67
N MET A 314 -8.91 1.12 -13.92
CA MET A 314 -9.18 0.25 -15.10
C MET A 314 -8.05 0.25 -16.13
N SER A 315 -7.07 1.14 -16.02
CA SER A 315 -6.07 1.40 -17.06
C SER A 315 -4.62 1.34 -16.59
N ASN A 316 -4.33 0.87 -15.36
CA ASN A 316 -2.97 0.86 -14.80
C ASN A 316 -2.25 -0.49 -15.00
N LEU A 317 -2.19 -0.98 -16.24
CA LEU A 317 -1.55 -2.26 -16.53
C LEU A 317 -0.03 -2.23 -16.30
N THR A 318 0.63 -1.08 -16.47
CA THR A 318 2.06 -0.96 -16.18
C THR A 318 2.33 -1.13 -14.69
N GLY A 319 1.52 -0.53 -13.81
CA GLY A 319 1.59 -0.77 -12.35
C GLY A 319 1.27 -2.21 -11.96
N PHE A 320 0.30 -2.83 -12.64
CA PHE A 320 -0.03 -4.24 -12.46
C PHE A 320 1.18 -5.16 -12.75
N TYR A 321 1.80 -5.05 -13.93
CA TYR A 321 2.97 -5.85 -14.30
C TYR A 321 4.23 -5.51 -13.50
N MET A 322 4.38 -4.27 -13.05
CA MET A 322 5.46 -3.88 -12.15
C MET A 322 5.35 -4.60 -10.80
N SER A 323 4.13 -4.91 -10.36
CA SER A 323 3.90 -5.64 -9.10
C SER A 323 4.37 -7.09 -9.19
N GLU A 324 4.12 -7.76 -10.32
CA GLU A 324 4.65 -9.09 -10.64
C GLU A 324 6.18 -9.07 -10.66
N LEU A 325 6.79 -8.11 -11.35
CA LEU A 325 8.26 -7.99 -11.43
C LEU A 325 8.90 -7.77 -10.05
N LEU A 326 8.30 -6.93 -9.22
CA LEU A 326 8.76 -6.69 -7.85
C LEU A 326 8.59 -7.93 -6.96
N TYR A 327 7.49 -8.66 -7.10
CA TYR A 327 7.30 -9.93 -6.40
C TYR A 327 8.44 -10.90 -6.74
N MET A 328 8.75 -11.05 -8.04
CA MET A 328 9.84 -11.90 -8.49
C MET A 328 11.19 -11.48 -7.89
N PHE A 329 11.51 -10.19 -7.86
CA PHE A 329 12.73 -9.72 -7.20
C PHE A 329 12.76 -10.06 -5.70
N GLY A 330 11.62 -9.98 -5.01
CA GLY A 330 11.50 -10.41 -3.62
C GLY A 330 11.72 -11.92 -3.41
N GLU A 331 11.40 -12.76 -4.39
CA GLU A 331 11.59 -14.22 -4.36
C GLU A 331 12.99 -14.66 -4.83
N MET A 332 13.73 -13.80 -5.52
CA MET A 332 15.05 -14.15 -6.06
C MET A 332 16.09 -14.38 -4.97
N ASP A 333 16.08 -13.55 -3.92
CA ASP A 333 17.02 -13.59 -2.80
C ASP A 333 16.33 -13.17 -1.48
N PRO A 334 16.48 -13.95 -0.39
CA PRO A 334 15.76 -13.71 0.87
C PRO A 334 16.11 -12.38 1.54
N ARG A 335 17.23 -11.75 1.17
CA ARG A 335 17.66 -10.47 1.76
C ARG A 335 16.91 -9.27 1.19
N VAL A 336 16.25 -9.41 0.04
CA VAL A 336 15.62 -8.30 -0.71
C VAL A 336 14.47 -7.68 0.08
N ARG A 337 13.54 -8.50 0.59
CA ARG A 337 12.38 -8.01 1.34
C ARG A 337 12.79 -7.37 2.68
N PRO A 338 13.55 -8.04 3.57
CA PRO A 338 13.92 -7.45 4.84
C PRO A 338 14.69 -6.12 4.69
N LEU A 339 15.66 -6.06 3.77
CA LEU A 339 16.40 -4.83 3.49
C LEU A 339 15.47 -3.69 3.05
N THR A 340 14.54 -3.98 2.13
CA THR A 340 13.58 -2.98 1.64
C THR A 340 12.66 -2.47 2.75
N PHE A 341 12.19 -3.35 3.64
CA PHE A 341 11.37 -2.95 4.80
C PHE A 341 12.14 -2.05 5.76
N SER A 342 13.38 -2.40 6.09
CA SER A 342 14.24 -1.58 6.96
C SER A 342 14.51 -0.19 6.39
N ILE A 343 14.81 -0.10 5.10
CA ILE A 343 15.05 1.18 4.42
C ILE A 343 13.76 2.01 4.34
N ARG A 344 12.61 1.40 4.05
CA ARG A 344 11.32 2.10 4.06
C ARG A 344 10.96 2.62 5.44
N ARG A 345 11.20 1.82 6.49
CA ARG A 345 10.97 2.23 7.87
C ARG A 345 11.89 3.38 8.27
N TRP A 346 13.17 3.30 7.95
CA TRP A 346 14.14 4.38 8.17
C TRP A 346 13.69 5.67 7.46
N ALA A 347 13.36 5.60 6.17
CA ALA A 347 12.96 6.77 5.40
C ALA A 347 11.64 7.39 5.90
N GLN A 348 10.71 6.56 6.41
CA GLN A 348 9.52 7.04 7.09
C GLN A 348 9.87 7.81 8.37
N THR A 349 10.75 7.26 9.21
CA THR A 349 11.17 7.87 10.48
C THR A 349 11.94 9.19 10.27
N CYS A 350 12.76 9.28 9.22
CA CYS A 350 13.42 10.52 8.83
C CYS A 350 12.48 11.56 8.16
N GLY A 351 11.22 11.20 7.90
CA GLY A 351 10.26 12.07 7.19
C GLY A 351 10.65 12.34 5.73
N LEU A 352 11.30 11.38 5.06
CA LEU A 352 11.63 11.42 3.62
C LEU A 352 10.46 10.91 2.76
N THR A 353 9.56 10.15 3.36
CA THR A 353 8.31 9.66 2.75
C THR A 353 7.11 10.24 3.49
N ASN A 354 5.99 10.39 2.81
CA ASN A 354 4.74 10.90 3.41
C ASN A 354 3.56 10.06 2.89
N PRO A 355 2.55 9.74 3.74
CA PRO A 355 1.32 9.09 3.28
C PRO A 355 0.54 9.93 2.26
N SER A 356 0.62 11.26 2.36
CA SER A 356 -0.03 12.17 1.42
C SER A 356 0.84 12.42 0.19
N PRO A 357 0.26 12.49 -1.02
CA PRO A 357 0.98 12.89 -2.22
C PRO A 357 1.64 14.27 -2.06
N GLY A 358 2.84 14.44 -2.61
CA GLY A 358 3.53 15.74 -2.57
C GLY A 358 4.98 15.65 -3.01
N ARG A 359 5.84 16.49 -2.39
CA ARG A 359 7.25 16.67 -2.76
C ARG A 359 8.21 15.58 -2.29
N TRP A 360 7.71 14.63 -1.48
CA TRP A 360 8.48 13.58 -0.81
C TRP A 360 8.80 12.40 -1.74
N ILE A 361 9.74 11.56 -1.32
CA ILE A 361 10.07 10.32 -2.03
C ILE A 361 8.90 9.35 -1.86
N SER A 362 8.37 8.82 -2.96
CA SER A 362 7.34 7.78 -2.89
C SER A 362 7.95 6.45 -2.45
N ASN A 363 7.16 5.61 -1.77
CA ASN A 363 7.58 4.26 -1.40
C ASN A 363 8.05 3.44 -2.62
N PHE A 364 7.40 3.61 -3.77
CA PHE A 364 7.81 2.97 -5.01
C PHE A 364 9.19 3.47 -5.49
N SER A 365 9.43 4.79 -5.49
CA SER A 365 10.75 5.35 -5.82
C SER A 365 11.83 4.82 -4.89
N LEU A 366 11.56 4.74 -3.58
CA LEU A 366 12.50 4.21 -2.60
C LEU A 366 12.78 2.72 -2.84
N THR A 367 11.77 1.91 -3.13
CA THR A 367 11.97 0.51 -3.54
C THR A 367 12.84 0.42 -4.80
N CYS A 368 12.63 1.28 -5.80
CA CYS A 368 13.50 1.33 -6.98
C CYS A 368 14.96 1.67 -6.62
N LEU A 369 15.21 2.56 -5.66
CA LEU A 369 16.56 2.83 -5.16
C LEU A 369 17.20 1.57 -4.55
N VAL A 370 16.44 0.78 -3.77
CA VAL A 370 16.94 -0.48 -3.19
C VAL A 370 17.25 -1.50 -4.29
N MET A 371 16.33 -1.71 -5.23
CA MET A 371 16.55 -2.67 -6.33
C MET A 371 17.77 -2.29 -7.17
N PHE A 372 17.93 -1.01 -7.50
CA PHE A 372 19.10 -0.52 -8.24
C PHE A 372 20.40 -0.73 -7.47
N PHE A 373 20.42 -0.42 -6.17
CA PHE A 373 21.59 -0.69 -5.32
C PHE A 373 21.99 -2.17 -5.36
N LEU A 374 21.03 -3.09 -5.24
CA LEU A 374 21.26 -4.53 -5.29
C LEU A 374 21.78 -5.02 -6.65
N GLN A 375 21.46 -4.30 -7.74
CA GLN A 375 22.02 -4.54 -9.08
C GLN A 375 23.45 -3.95 -9.23
N GLN A 376 23.79 -2.88 -8.50
CA GLN A 376 25.09 -2.20 -8.56
C GLN A 376 26.20 -2.88 -7.74
N LEU A 377 25.85 -3.81 -6.85
CA LEU A 377 26.83 -4.52 -6.06
C LEU A 377 27.88 -5.21 -6.94
N ARG A 378 29.14 -5.24 -6.49
CA ARG A 378 30.24 -5.92 -7.19
C ARG A 378 29.90 -7.36 -7.58
N GLN A 379 29.17 -8.03 -6.69
CA GLN A 379 28.44 -9.26 -6.99
C GLN A 379 26.95 -8.91 -6.89
N PRO A 380 26.24 -8.75 -8.02
CA PRO A 380 24.83 -8.38 -8.02
C PRO A 380 23.99 -9.41 -7.29
N ILE A 381 23.04 -8.94 -6.49
CA ILE A 381 22.02 -9.78 -5.86
C ILE A 381 20.81 -9.94 -6.79
N LEU A 382 20.52 -8.92 -7.58
CA LEU A 382 19.42 -8.93 -8.55
C LEU A 382 19.95 -8.77 -9.98
N PRO A 383 19.31 -9.42 -10.96
CA PRO A 383 19.57 -9.16 -12.37
C PRO A 383 18.97 -7.81 -12.81
N THR A 384 19.35 -7.35 -13.99
CA THR A 384 18.72 -6.18 -14.60
C THR A 384 17.38 -6.54 -15.21
N ILE A 385 16.45 -5.58 -15.25
CA ILE A 385 15.15 -5.78 -15.91
C ILE A 385 15.34 -5.96 -17.42
N GLY A 386 16.35 -5.33 -18.02
CA GLY A 386 16.69 -5.54 -19.42
C GLY A 386 17.15 -6.96 -19.72
N ALA A 387 17.81 -7.64 -18.77
CA ALA A 387 18.17 -9.05 -18.93
C ALA A 387 16.94 -9.97 -18.90
N LEU A 388 15.99 -9.70 -17.98
CA LEU A 388 14.70 -10.41 -17.95
C LEU A 388 13.88 -10.17 -19.22
N ALA A 389 13.85 -8.93 -19.73
CA ALA A 389 13.16 -8.61 -20.98
C ALA A 389 13.76 -9.33 -22.20
N LYS A 390 15.10 -9.47 -22.25
CA LYS A 390 15.79 -10.21 -23.32
C LYS A 390 15.58 -11.73 -23.25
N ALA A 391 15.38 -12.27 -22.05
CA ALA A 391 15.09 -13.69 -21.84
C ALA A 391 13.61 -14.05 -22.01
N ALA A 392 12.73 -13.06 -22.24
CA ALA A 392 11.30 -13.27 -22.39
C ALA A 392 10.99 -14.03 -23.70
N GLU A 393 10.10 -15.02 -23.60
CA GLU A 393 9.63 -15.80 -24.75
C GLU A 393 8.23 -15.34 -25.21
N ALA A 394 7.69 -15.96 -26.26
CA ALA A 394 6.36 -15.62 -26.78
C ALA A 394 5.25 -15.71 -25.72
N GLY A 395 5.33 -16.70 -24.81
CA GLY A 395 4.37 -16.85 -23.70
C GLY A 395 4.48 -15.76 -22.62
N ASP A 396 5.62 -15.06 -22.56
CA ASP A 396 5.86 -13.97 -21.62
C ASP A 396 5.36 -12.62 -22.12
N ALA A 397 4.87 -12.56 -23.36
CA ALA A 397 4.41 -11.33 -23.99
C ALA A 397 3.28 -10.69 -23.18
N ARG A 398 3.52 -9.46 -22.72
CA ARG A 398 2.53 -8.60 -22.07
C ARG A 398 2.60 -7.22 -22.70
N VAL A 399 1.48 -6.75 -23.27
CA VAL A 399 1.40 -5.44 -23.92
C VAL A 399 0.13 -4.74 -23.46
N THR A 400 0.28 -3.51 -22.99
CA THR A 400 -0.87 -2.68 -22.57
C THR A 400 -1.68 -2.19 -23.76
N GLU A 401 -2.89 -1.67 -23.51
CA GLU A 401 -3.75 -1.07 -24.54
C GLU A 401 -3.08 0.10 -25.27
N ASP A 402 -2.22 0.84 -24.57
CA ASP A 402 -1.45 1.97 -25.11
C ASP A 402 -0.19 1.51 -25.88
N GLY A 403 -0.02 0.21 -26.12
CA GLY A 403 1.11 -0.36 -26.86
C GLY A 403 2.41 -0.45 -26.06
N ILE A 404 2.38 -0.20 -24.75
CA ILE A 404 3.56 -0.30 -23.88
C ILE A 404 3.90 -1.78 -23.68
N ASN A 405 5.14 -2.16 -24.02
CA ASN A 405 5.65 -3.52 -23.86
C ASN A 405 6.12 -3.75 -22.42
N CYS A 406 5.43 -4.62 -21.69
CA CYS A 406 5.73 -5.02 -20.32
C CYS A 406 6.23 -6.46 -20.22
N SER A 407 6.80 -7.00 -21.30
CA SER A 407 7.25 -8.40 -21.36
C SER A 407 8.59 -8.59 -20.64
N PHE A 408 8.64 -9.58 -19.76
CA PHE A 408 9.85 -10.05 -19.08
C PHE A 408 9.71 -11.55 -18.77
N ALA A 409 10.82 -12.27 -18.75
CA ALA A 409 10.83 -13.71 -18.45
C ALA A 409 10.30 -13.98 -17.04
N ARG A 410 9.24 -14.80 -16.92
CA ARG A 410 8.69 -15.24 -15.62
C ARG A 410 9.45 -16.42 -15.03
N ASP A 411 10.03 -17.24 -15.89
CA ASP A 411 10.91 -18.33 -15.49
C ASP A 411 12.35 -17.79 -15.31
N VAL A 412 12.69 -17.52 -14.06
CA VAL A 412 13.99 -16.94 -13.68
C VAL A 412 15.14 -17.91 -13.96
N GLU A 413 14.89 -19.23 -14.02
CA GLU A 413 15.95 -20.20 -14.32
C GLU A 413 16.47 -20.05 -15.75
N ARG A 414 15.64 -19.58 -16.70
CA ARG A 414 16.06 -19.26 -18.08
C ARG A 414 17.13 -18.18 -18.15
N LEU A 415 17.18 -17.31 -17.14
CA LEU A 415 18.19 -16.26 -17.07
C LEU A 415 19.59 -16.82 -16.75
N GLY A 416 19.66 -18.01 -16.14
CA GLY A 416 20.91 -18.57 -15.61
C GLY A 416 21.58 -17.69 -14.54
N PHE A 417 20.84 -16.71 -13.98
CA PHE A 417 21.36 -15.78 -12.99
C PHE A 417 21.32 -16.41 -11.61
N ARG A 418 22.46 -16.43 -10.93
CA ARG A 418 22.56 -16.81 -9.52
C ARG A 418 23.46 -15.81 -8.81
N SER A 419 22.93 -15.17 -7.77
CA SER A 419 23.72 -14.30 -6.90
C SER A 419 24.84 -15.12 -6.25
N ARG A 420 26.07 -14.62 -6.35
CA ARG A 420 27.24 -15.16 -5.61
C ARG A 420 27.56 -14.33 -4.37
N ASN A 421 26.77 -13.29 -4.12
CA ASN A 421 27.00 -12.33 -3.07
C ASN A 421 26.71 -12.94 -1.69
N GLN A 422 27.70 -12.87 -0.79
CA GLN A 422 27.65 -13.42 0.57
C GLN A 422 27.55 -12.34 1.65
N SER A 423 27.24 -11.09 1.30
CA SER A 423 27.07 -10.03 2.30
C SER A 423 25.84 -10.25 3.15
N SER A 424 25.97 -10.03 4.45
CA SER A 424 24.86 -10.08 5.40
C SER A 424 23.88 -8.90 5.19
N LEU A 425 22.66 -8.97 5.72
CA LEU A 425 21.70 -7.86 5.68
C LEU A 425 22.28 -6.59 6.33
N SER A 426 22.99 -6.76 7.44
CA SER A 426 23.68 -5.68 8.13
C SER A 426 24.76 -5.00 7.25
N GLU A 427 25.59 -5.79 6.56
CA GLU A 427 26.56 -5.27 5.58
C GLU A 427 25.85 -4.55 4.41
N LEU A 428 24.75 -5.11 3.89
CA LEU A 428 23.99 -4.52 2.79
C LEU A 428 23.30 -3.22 3.18
N LEU A 429 22.81 -3.11 4.41
CA LEU A 429 22.18 -1.91 4.93
C LEU A 429 23.19 -0.76 5.00
N LEU A 430 24.39 -1.01 5.55
CA LEU A 430 25.47 -0.02 5.56
C LEU A 430 25.88 0.37 4.14
N GLN A 431 26.12 -0.63 3.27
CA GLN A 431 26.50 -0.39 1.88
C GLN A 431 25.47 0.43 1.10
N PHE A 432 24.17 0.27 1.38
CA PHE A 432 23.11 1.08 0.76
C PHE A 432 23.28 2.57 1.10
N PHE A 433 23.51 2.88 2.38
CA PHE A 433 23.70 4.26 2.83
C PHE A 433 24.99 4.86 2.29
N GLU A 434 26.09 4.11 2.31
CA GLU A 434 27.35 4.54 1.69
C GLU A 434 27.19 4.80 0.19
N PHE A 435 26.52 3.89 -0.53
CA PHE A 435 26.31 3.99 -1.97
C PHE A 435 25.57 5.29 -2.34
N TYR A 436 24.46 5.59 -1.66
CA TYR A 436 23.68 6.78 -1.97
C TYR A 436 24.26 8.07 -1.39
N SER A 437 25.15 8.00 -0.39
CA SER A 437 25.91 9.17 0.06
C SER A 437 26.87 9.71 -1.01
N GLN A 438 27.34 8.82 -1.90
CA GLN A 438 28.29 9.12 -2.98
C GLN A 438 27.63 9.22 -4.36
N PHE A 439 26.37 8.83 -4.50
CA PHE A 439 25.66 8.84 -5.77
C PHE A 439 25.46 10.26 -6.30
N ASP A 440 25.84 10.49 -7.56
CA ASP A 440 25.68 11.78 -8.24
C ASP A 440 24.23 11.97 -8.74
N PHE A 441 23.32 12.34 -7.85
CA PHE A 441 21.94 12.68 -8.21
C PHE A 441 21.84 13.92 -9.12
N HIS A 442 22.90 14.74 -9.22
CA HIS A 442 22.89 15.94 -10.04
C HIS A 442 22.94 15.60 -11.53
N ASN A 443 23.85 14.70 -11.93
CA ASN A 443 24.06 14.34 -13.34
C ASN A 443 23.58 12.94 -13.72
N ARG A 444 23.35 12.04 -12.74
CA ARG A 444 23.06 10.62 -13.02
C ARG A 444 21.62 10.24 -12.76
N ALA A 445 21.07 9.50 -13.72
CA ALA A 445 19.77 8.85 -13.64
C ALA A 445 19.95 7.38 -13.23
N ILE A 446 18.94 6.84 -12.55
CA ILE A 446 18.88 5.47 -12.08
C ILE A 446 18.04 4.66 -13.07
N SER A 447 18.60 3.57 -13.60
CA SER A 447 17.91 2.66 -14.52
C SER A 447 18.03 1.22 -14.06
N LEU A 448 16.90 0.63 -13.67
CA LEU A 448 16.82 -0.78 -13.30
C LEU A 448 16.89 -1.71 -14.53
N ASN A 449 16.58 -1.19 -15.72
CA ASN A 449 16.67 -1.92 -16.99
C ASN A 449 18.13 -2.15 -17.38
N GLU A 450 18.95 -1.10 -17.26
CA GLU A 450 20.36 -1.15 -17.62
C GLU A 450 21.24 -1.65 -16.46
N GLY A 451 20.77 -1.53 -15.22
CA GLY A 451 21.57 -1.87 -14.04
C GLY A 451 22.88 -1.08 -14.00
N ARG A 452 22.83 0.20 -14.35
CA ARG A 452 23.95 1.17 -14.25
C ARG A 452 23.42 2.61 -14.25
N PRO A 453 24.19 3.58 -13.74
CA PRO A 453 23.81 4.98 -13.82
C PRO A 453 23.84 5.48 -15.27
N LEU A 454 22.81 6.22 -15.68
CA LEU A 454 22.71 6.87 -16.99
C LEU A 454 22.94 8.38 -16.85
N SER A 455 23.16 9.09 -17.95
CA SER A 455 23.11 10.56 -17.94
C SER A 455 21.66 11.02 -17.78
N LYS A 456 21.42 12.05 -16.96
CA LYS A 456 20.07 12.57 -16.76
C LYS A 456 19.53 13.23 -18.03
N PRO A 457 18.28 12.93 -18.43
CA PRO A 457 17.65 13.58 -19.58
C PRO A 457 17.06 14.95 -19.22
N ASP A 458 16.86 15.26 -17.93
CA ASP A 458 16.34 16.55 -17.47
C ASP A 458 16.92 16.98 -16.10
N HIS A 459 16.55 18.18 -15.65
CA HIS A 459 17.01 18.77 -14.38
C HIS A 459 16.17 18.36 -13.14
N SER A 460 15.44 17.25 -13.17
CA SER A 460 14.71 16.75 -11.99
C SER A 460 15.66 16.49 -10.82
N ALA A 461 15.22 16.66 -9.58
CA ALA A 461 16.08 16.47 -8.40
C ALA A 461 16.63 15.05 -8.32
N ILE A 462 15.74 14.06 -8.45
CA ILE A 462 16.06 12.65 -8.62
C ILE A 462 15.47 12.21 -9.96
N TYR A 463 16.20 11.38 -10.71
CA TYR A 463 15.67 10.76 -11.94
C TYR A 463 15.79 9.24 -11.85
N ILE A 464 14.65 8.58 -11.64
CA ILE A 464 14.55 7.12 -11.69
C ILE A 464 13.69 6.78 -12.90
N VAL A 465 14.30 6.11 -13.89
CA VAL A 465 13.60 5.66 -15.09
C VAL A 465 12.49 4.68 -14.68
N ASN A 466 11.26 4.93 -15.12
CA ASN A 466 10.17 3.96 -14.94
C ASN A 466 10.52 2.68 -15.70
N PRO A 467 10.63 1.51 -15.04
CA PRO A 467 11.14 0.32 -15.68
C PRO A 467 10.34 -0.21 -16.87
N LEU A 468 9.02 0.00 -16.86
CA LEU A 468 8.11 -0.45 -17.91
C LEU A 468 7.67 0.68 -18.85
N GLU A 469 7.85 1.94 -18.44
CA GLU A 469 7.56 3.14 -19.25
C GLU A 469 8.78 4.06 -19.30
N GLN A 470 9.87 3.62 -19.95
CA GLN A 470 11.22 4.22 -19.80
C GLN A 470 11.35 5.71 -20.17
N LEU A 471 10.35 6.30 -20.82
CA LEU A 471 10.28 7.74 -21.09
C LEU A 471 9.88 8.57 -19.86
N LEU A 472 9.50 7.93 -18.76
CA LEU A 472 8.98 8.59 -17.57
C LEU A 472 9.94 8.49 -16.39
N ASN A 473 9.85 9.48 -15.52
CA ASN A 473 10.56 9.54 -14.24
C ASN A 473 9.60 9.25 -13.09
N VAL A 474 9.83 8.17 -12.34
CA VAL A 474 8.95 7.78 -11.21
C VAL A 474 9.11 8.68 -9.98
N SER A 475 10.19 9.48 -9.94
CA SER A 475 10.49 10.44 -8.89
C SER A 475 10.36 11.90 -9.35
N LYS A 476 9.57 12.16 -10.40
CA LYS A 476 9.36 13.52 -10.95
C LYS A 476 8.79 14.50 -9.93
N ASN A 477 8.05 14.01 -8.94
CA ASN A 477 7.46 14.80 -7.87
C ASN A 477 8.48 15.23 -6.80
N VAL A 478 9.65 14.58 -6.73
CA VAL A 478 10.63 14.82 -5.67
C VAL A 478 11.29 16.18 -5.84
N SER A 479 11.22 17.01 -4.80
CA SER A 479 11.87 18.32 -4.81
C SER A 479 13.38 18.23 -4.57
N LEU A 480 14.11 19.31 -4.94
CA LEU A 480 15.54 19.40 -4.67
C LEU A 480 15.85 19.37 -3.16
N GLU A 481 14.99 19.98 -2.35
CA GLU A 481 15.12 19.95 -0.88
C GLU A 481 15.05 18.52 -0.35
N GLU A 482 14.07 17.72 -0.79
CA GLU A 482 13.94 16.32 -0.36
C GLU A 482 15.09 15.44 -0.88
N CYS A 483 15.65 15.75 -2.05
CA CYS A 483 16.85 15.08 -2.54
C CYS A 483 18.08 15.39 -1.66
N GLU A 484 18.29 16.64 -1.27
CA GLU A 484 19.39 17.00 -0.36
C GLU A 484 19.17 16.43 1.05
N ARG A 485 17.93 16.41 1.54
CA ARG A 485 17.59 15.70 2.78
C ARG A 485 17.93 14.21 2.68
N LEU A 486 17.58 13.53 1.60
CA LEU A 486 17.99 12.13 1.39
C LEU A 486 19.51 11.98 1.50
N ARG A 487 20.29 12.84 0.84
CA ARG A 487 21.77 12.79 0.86
C ARG A 487 22.35 12.97 2.26
N ILE A 488 21.78 13.90 3.04
CA ILE A 488 22.18 14.13 4.43
C ILE A 488 21.84 12.90 5.28
N GLU A 489 20.60 12.41 5.18
CA GLU A 489 20.12 11.31 6.01
C GLU A 489 20.85 9.99 5.72
N VAL A 490 21.16 9.67 4.45
CA VAL A 490 21.96 8.46 4.15
C VAL A 490 23.37 8.58 4.73
N ARG A 491 23.99 9.76 4.73
CA ARG A 491 25.30 9.98 5.35
C ARG A 491 25.24 9.84 6.87
N ASN A 492 24.19 10.39 7.50
CA ASN A 492 23.96 10.26 8.93
C ASN A 492 23.75 8.79 9.31
N ALA A 493 22.95 8.05 8.54
CA ALA A 493 22.67 6.65 8.77
C ALA A 493 23.94 5.77 8.64
N ALA A 494 24.77 6.02 7.63
CA ALA A 494 26.05 5.34 7.49
C ALA A 494 26.97 5.60 8.70
N TRP A 495 27.09 6.87 9.12
CA TRP A 495 27.90 7.24 10.28
C TRP A 495 27.41 6.61 11.59
N VAL A 496 26.09 6.59 11.82
CA VAL A 496 25.49 5.93 12.98
C VAL A 496 25.89 4.45 13.02
N LEU A 497 25.70 3.73 11.92
CA LEU A 497 26.04 2.32 11.82
C LEU A 497 27.55 2.07 11.99
N GLU A 498 28.41 2.89 11.40
CA GLU A 498 29.88 2.77 11.54
C GLU A 498 30.35 3.02 12.98
N SER A 499 29.83 4.07 13.61
CA SER A 499 30.20 4.46 14.97
C SER A 499 29.85 3.39 16.01
N GLU A 500 28.80 2.60 15.78
CA GLU A 500 28.43 1.50 16.67
C GLU A 500 29.45 0.36 16.63
N VAL A 501 30.06 0.10 15.49
CA VAL A 501 31.10 -0.92 15.35
C VAL A 501 32.45 -0.45 15.87
N GLU A 502 32.74 0.85 15.83
CA GLU A 502 33.97 1.41 16.40
C GLU A 502 33.91 1.54 17.93
N ASN A 503 32.74 1.84 18.50
CA ASN A 503 32.55 2.00 19.95
C ASN A 503 32.21 0.68 20.68
N ALA A 504 32.25 -0.45 19.98
CA ALA A 504 32.04 -1.79 20.51
C ALA A 504 33.19 -2.29 21.39
N SER A 505 33.50 -1.59 22.49
CA SER A 505 34.29 -2.18 23.58
C SER A 505 33.45 -3.28 24.26
N PRO A 506 34.02 -4.44 24.63
CA PRO A 506 33.25 -5.49 25.29
C PRO A 506 32.76 -4.97 26.66
N PRO A 507 31.45 -5.06 26.97
CA PRO A 507 30.97 -4.72 28.29
C PRO A 507 31.37 -5.85 29.25
N GLU A 508 32.54 -5.71 29.89
CA GLU A 508 32.82 -6.34 31.17
C GLU A 508 32.05 -5.59 32.26
N SER A 509 30.71 -5.70 32.29
CA SER A 509 29.87 -5.35 33.44
C SER A 509 28.43 -5.81 33.21
N GLU A 510 28.08 -6.86 33.96
CA GLU A 510 26.76 -7.28 34.47
C GLU A 510 25.48 -6.70 33.83
N GLY A 511 24.79 -7.52 33.03
CA GLY A 511 23.41 -7.99 33.24
C GLY A 511 22.22 -7.02 33.27
N GLN A 512 22.35 -5.76 33.69
CA GLN A 512 21.19 -4.88 33.99
C GLN A 512 21.08 -3.62 33.12
N GLU A 513 22.16 -3.10 32.51
CA GLU A 513 22.11 -1.85 31.73
C GLU A 513 21.69 -2.00 30.25
N ARG A 514 21.59 -3.23 29.71
CA ARG A 514 21.17 -3.45 28.31
C ARG A 514 19.73 -3.05 28.01
N GLN A 515 18.87 -2.87 29.01
CA GLN A 515 17.43 -2.68 28.79
C GLN A 515 17.02 -1.26 28.33
N GLU A 516 17.88 -0.24 28.50
CA GLU A 516 17.59 1.15 28.13
C GLU A 516 18.39 1.68 26.91
N LEU A 517 19.43 0.97 26.48
CA LEU A 517 20.31 1.44 25.41
C LEU A 517 19.74 1.13 24.02
N SER A 518 19.54 2.18 23.22
CA SER A 518 19.17 2.08 21.79
C SER A 518 20.42 1.78 20.95
N TRP A 519 20.33 0.79 20.05
CA TRP A 519 21.42 0.32 19.19
C TRP A 519 20.90 -0.25 17.86
N GLY A 520 21.75 -0.33 16.84
CA GLY A 520 21.42 -0.88 15.53
C GLY A 520 20.32 -0.08 14.81
N LEU A 521 19.29 -0.78 14.33
CA LEU A 521 18.13 -0.16 13.68
C LEU A 521 17.42 0.87 14.58
N LEU A 522 17.45 0.67 15.91
CA LEU A 522 16.79 1.61 16.82
C LEU A 522 17.43 3.01 16.77
N ASN A 523 18.74 3.09 16.57
CA ASN A 523 19.42 4.37 16.39
C ASN A 523 19.11 5.02 15.04
N LEU A 524 18.84 4.22 14.01
CA LEU A 524 18.31 4.71 12.73
C LEU A 524 16.85 5.18 12.82
N PHE A 525 16.10 4.72 13.82
CA PHE A 525 14.70 5.09 14.04
C PHE A 525 14.50 6.16 15.12
N LYS A 526 15.58 6.79 15.59
CA LYS A 526 15.44 7.96 16.46
C LYS A 526 14.89 9.12 15.65
N HIS A 527 13.75 9.65 16.10
CA HIS A 527 13.21 10.87 15.53
C HIS A 527 14.21 12.00 15.79
N PRO A 528 14.58 12.83 14.80
CA PRO A 528 15.33 14.04 15.07
C PRO A 528 14.38 15.03 15.77
N GLU A 529 14.17 14.90 17.08
CA GLU A 529 13.30 15.81 17.84
C GLU A 529 13.82 17.26 17.81
N LYS A 530 15.05 17.52 17.33
CA LYS A 530 15.64 18.87 17.27
C LYS A 530 16.52 19.18 16.05
N ALA A 531 16.45 18.42 14.96
CA ALA A 531 17.38 18.60 13.84
C ALA A 531 16.71 18.56 12.45
N VAL A 532 15.66 19.36 12.24
CA VAL A 532 15.51 19.96 10.91
C VAL A 532 16.58 21.05 10.83
N ILE A 533 17.83 20.66 10.59
CA ILE A 533 18.86 21.59 10.14
C ILE A 533 18.41 22.03 8.77
N ARG A 534 17.65 23.12 8.70
CA ARG A 534 17.47 23.87 7.45
C ARG A 534 18.86 24.39 7.12
N PRO A 535 19.53 23.91 6.05
CA PRO A 535 20.81 24.49 5.66
C PRO A 535 20.53 25.96 5.36
N ASN A 536 21.16 26.86 6.12
CA ASN A 536 20.99 28.30 5.98
C ASN A 536 21.78 28.81 4.78
N MET A 537 21.55 28.21 3.61
CA MET A 537 22.26 28.52 2.38
C MET A 537 21.30 28.53 1.18
N PHE A 538 21.18 29.75 0.63
CA PHE A 538 20.73 30.09 -0.73
C PHE A 538 19.26 30.35 -1.09
N PHE A 539 18.27 30.23 -0.19
CA PHE A 539 16.90 30.63 -0.57
C PHE A 539 16.23 31.51 0.50
N LYS A 540 15.95 32.77 0.14
CA LYS A 540 15.02 33.62 0.91
C LYS A 540 13.66 32.91 0.97
N PRO A 541 13.00 32.83 2.14
CA PRO A 541 11.71 32.17 2.25
C PRO A 541 10.68 32.92 1.40
N ARG A 542 10.09 32.24 0.41
CA ARG A 542 8.81 32.68 -0.14
C ARG A 542 7.76 32.48 0.95
N MET A 543 7.07 33.57 1.26
CA MET A 543 6.08 33.69 2.33
C MET A 543 4.83 32.85 2.01
N VAL A 544 4.38 32.11 3.04
CA VAL A 544 3.07 31.47 3.25
C VAL A 544 2.84 30.13 2.54
N GLU A 545 2.82 29.05 3.33
CA GLU A 545 2.18 27.78 2.95
C GLU A 545 0.65 27.95 2.97
N VAL A 546 -0.03 27.47 1.93
CA VAL A 546 -1.50 27.51 1.83
C VAL A 546 -2.16 26.62 2.89
N SER A 547 -1.43 25.65 3.45
CA SER A 547 -1.83 24.82 4.60
C SER A 547 -2.22 25.67 5.81
N ASP A 548 -1.47 26.76 6.06
CA ASP A 548 -1.67 27.66 7.20
C ASP A 548 -2.92 28.55 7.05
N LEU A 549 -3.55 28.58 5.87
CA LEU A 549 -4.75 29.35 5.58
C LEU A 549 -6.06 28.61 5.90
N PHE A 550 -6.02 27.29 6.11
CA PHE A 550 -7.22 26.45 6.27
C PHE A 550 -7.34 25.74 7.62
N GLU A 551 -6.38 25.90 8.53
CA GLU A 551 -6.56 25.49 9.93
C GLU A 551 -7.23 26.59 10.75
N GLN A 552 -8.56 26.73 10.61
CA GLN A 552 -9.39 27.27 11.67
C GLN A 552 -10.23 26.16 12.27
N LYS A 553 -9.78 25.70 13.44
CA LYS A 553 -10.50 24.80 14.35
C LYS A 553 -11.93 25.30 14.59
N GLU A 554 -12.88 24.39 14.38
CA GLU A 554 -14.16 24.42 15.06
C GLU A 554 -13.92 24.28 16.58
N THR A 555 -14.22 25.32 17.34
CA THR A 555 -14.54 25.20 18.77
C THR A 555 -15.77 26.04 19.09
N THR A 556 -16.80 25.35 19.56
CA THR A 556 -18.05 25.89 20.10
C THR A 556 -17.85 26.69 21.38
N THR A 557 -18.59 27.81 21.46
CA THR A 557 -19.17 28.48 22.64
C THR A 557 -18.23 28.94 23.77
N GLY A 558 -18.03 30.27 23.85
CA GLY A 558 -17.51 30.96 25.04
C GLY A 558 -17.14 32.41 24.74
N SER A 559 -17.86 33.35 25.33
CA SER A 559 -17.76 34.80 25.12
C SER A 559 -16.40 35.43 25.44
N ASN A 560 -16.06 36.48 24.67
CA ASN A 560 -14.97 37.46 24.82
C ASN A 560 -13.59 37.09 24.24
N ALA A 561 -13.33 37.53 23.00
CA ALA A 561 -11.99 37.63 22.42
C ALA A 561 -11.65 39.09 22.04
N PRO A 562 -10.40 39.55 22.23
CA PRO A 562 -10.00 40.93 21.99
C PRO A 562 -9.77 41.21 20.49
N THR A 563 -10.09 42.43 20.05
CA THR A 563 -9.84 42.92 18.70
C THR A 563 -8.35 42.94 18.36
N THR A 564 -7.91 42.07 17.45
CA THR A 564 -6.59 42.10 16.82
C THR A 564 -6.50 43.24 15.80
N THR A 565 -5.82 44.32 16.16
CA THR A 565 -5.47 45.40 15.23
C THR A 565 -4.35 44.97 14.29
N VAL A 566 -4.67 44.81 13.00
CA VAL A 566 -3.69 44.59 11.93
C VAL A 566 -2.92 45.89 11.66
N THR A 567 -1.61 45.89 11.92
CA THR A 567 -0.71 47.04 11.68
C THR A 567 -0.14 46.98 10.26
N TYR A 568 -0.46 47.96 9.42
CA TYR A 568 0.06 48.06 8.06
C TYR A 568 1.36 48.88 8.03
N LYS A 569 2.43 48.33 7.44
CA LYS A 569 3.74 49.01 7.33
C LYS A 569 3.75 50.19 6.35
N SER A 570 2.78 50.28 5.43
CA SER A 570 2.63 51.38 4.47
C SER A 570 1.30 52.11 4.68
N SER A 571 1.36 53.44 4.73
CA SER A 571 0.20 54.31 4.83
C SER A 571 -0.71 54.23 3.61
N SER A 572 -0.15 54.01 2.41
CA SER A 572 -0.94 53.86 1.18
C SER A 572 -1.73 52.56 1.16
N VAL A 573 -1.14 51.47 1.67
CA VAL A 573 -1.81 50.16 1.79
C VAL A 573 -2.96 50.24 2.80
N ARG A 574 -2.76 50.95 3.92
CA ARG A 574 -3.83 51.19 4.90
C ARG A 574 -5.02 51.94 4.28
N GLN A 575 -4.75 52.98 3.48
CA GLN A 575 -5.80 53.74 2.79
C GLN A 575 -6.52 52.92 1.73
N GLN A 576 -5.80 52.13 0.93
CA GLN A 576 -6.41 51.23 -0.06
C GLN A 576 -7.33 50.21 0.59
N VAL A 577 -6.91 49.56 1.67
CA VAL A 577 -7.74 48.57 2.38
C VAL A 577 -8.99 49.23 2.98
N GLN A 578 -8.87 50.45 3.51
CA GLN A 578 -10.03 51.20 4.01
C GLN A 578 -11.00 51.59 2.88
N SER A 579 -10.49 52.02 1.73
CA SER A 579 -11.30 52.33 0.55
C SER A 579 -12.05 51.11 0.03
N ILE A 580 -11.37 49.96 -0.07
CA ILE A 580 -11.98 48.70 -0.51
C ILE A 580 -13.07 48.28 0.48
N LYS A 581 -12.80 48.31 1.78
CA LYS A 581 -13.81 47.99 2.81
C LYS A 581 -15.04 48.91 2.74
N ALA A 582 -14.84 50.20 2.48
CA ALA A 582 -15.93 51.15 2.32
C ALA A 582 -16.76 50.86 1.06
N ALA A 583 -16.11 50.57 -0.07
CA ALA A 583 -16.77 50.20 -1.32
C ALA A 583 -17.62 48.93 -1.17
N THR A 584 -17.04 47.86 -0.63
CA THR A 584 -17.73 46.58 -0.41
C THR A 584 -18.94 46.75 0.54
N ARG A 585 -18.84 47.61 1.55
CA ARG A 585 -19.95 47.89 2.48
C ARG A 585 -21.09 48.65 1.82
N SER A 586 -20.78 49.52 0.86
CA SER A 586 -21.78 50.23 0.05
C SER A 586 -22.49 49.29 -0.91
N GLU A 587 -21.75 48.39 -1.55
CA GLU A 587 -22.26 47.38 -2.48
C GLU A 587 -23.19 46.38 -1.77
N LEU A 588 -22.82 45.93 -0.56
CA LEU A 588 -23.67 45.06 0.27
C LEU A 588 -24.97 45.73 0.73
N LYS A 589 -24.96 47.06 0.90
CA LYS A 589 -26.17 47.83 1.22
C LYS A 589 -27.11 47.95 0.01
N GLN A 590 -26.57 48.11 -1.19
CA GLN A 590 -27.37 48.14 -2.41
C GLN A 590 -28.03 46.80 -2.70
N LEU A 591 -27.32 45.68 -2.48
CA LEU A 591 -27.85 44.32 -2.64
C LEU A 591 -28.98 43.97 -1.65
N ARG A 592 -29.05 44.64 -0.48
CA ARG A 592 -30.13 44.46 0.50
C ARG A 592 -31.36 45.35 0.26
N GLY A 593 -31.27 46.33 -0.63
CA GLY A 593 -32.36 47.29 -0.92
C GLY A 593 -33.32 46.89 -2.03
N SER A 594 -33.04 45.82 -2.78
CA SER A 594 -33.82 45.38 -3.94
C SER A 594 -34.43 43.99 -3.74
N ALA A 595 -35.52 43.90 -2.97
CA ALA A 595 -36.40 42.73 -2.97
C ALA A 595 -37.87 43.20 -3.05
N PRO A 596 -38.67 42.79 -4.06
CA PRO A 596 -40.06 43.19 -4.17
C PRO A 596 -40.95 42.36 -3.22
N ALA A 597 -41.85 43.04 -2.52
CA ALA A 597 -42.86 42.45 -1.65
C ALA A 597 -44.00 41.86 -2.49
N ASN A 598 -44.24 40.54 -2.39
CA ASN A 598 -45.50 39.92 -2.80
C ASN A 598 -45.83 38.76 -1.84
N SER A 599 -46.83 38.99 -0.97
CA SER A 599 -47.44 37.99 -0.10
C SER A 599 -48.80 37.56 -0.65
N PRO A 600 -49.13 36.26 -0.79
CA PRO A 600 -50.49 35.86 -1.10
C PRO A 600 -51.33 35.71 0.18
N LYS A 601 -52.49 36.36 0.21
CA LYS A 601 -53.52 36.23 1.26
C LYS A 601 -54.32 34.94 1.07
N ASN A 602 -54.48 34.21 2.17
CA ASN A 602 -55.51 33.19 2.39
C ASN A 602 -56.92 33.68 2.01
N ARG A 603 -57.68 32.85 1.28
CA ARG A 603 -59.15 32.90 1.26
C ARG A 603 -59.75 31.50 1.27
N ARG A 604 -60.44 31.20 2.38
CA ARG A 604 -61.48 30.17 2.52
C ARG A 604 -62.79 30.67 1.90
N SER A 605 -63.49 29.81 1.14
CA SER A 605 -64.96 29.72 1.03
C SER A 605 -65.31 28.44 0.23
N SER A 606 -65.81 27.38 0.85
CA SER A 606 -67.25 27.00 0.88
C SER A 606 -67.91 26.77 -0.48
N ARG A 607 -67.90 25.53 -0.97
CA ARG A 607 -69.08 24.64 -1.13
C ARG A 607 -68.62 23.29 -1.66
#